data_AF-M0G4C0-F1
#
_entry.id   AF-M0G4C0-F1
#
_cell.length_a   1.000
_cell.length_b   1.000
_cell.length_c   1.000
_cell.angle_alpha   90.00
_cell.angle_beta   90.00
_cell.angle_gamma   90.00
#
_symmetry.space_group_name_H-M   'P 1'
#
loop_
_entity.id
_entity.type
_entity.pdbx_description
1 polymer ?
#
loop_
_entity_poly.entity_id
_entity_poly.type
_entity_poly.pdbx_seq_one_letter_code
_entity_poly.pdbx_strand_id
1 'polypeptide(L)' 'METTAETASRAVRPPTVVEHRRLPEKDFGEARLVWRCDDCGELGSLTSFPTGCPDCGAGREALFYFTED' A
#
# COMPACT_ATOMS: atom_id res chain seq x y z
N MET A 1 -25.09 53.17 14.26
CA MET A 1 -25.42 52.62 12.95
C MET A 1 -24.41 51.53 12.65
N GLU A 2 -24.65 50.30 13.07
CA GLU A 2 -23.84 49.15 12.66
C GLU A 2 -24.81 48.00 12.37
N THR A 3 -24.74 47.53 11.14
CA THR A 3 -25.73 46.72 10.46
C THR A 3 -25.59 45.27 10.90
N THR A 4 -26.52 44.77 11.71
CA THR A 4 -26.62 43.34 12.00
C THR A 4 -27.22 42.64 10.78
N ALA A 5 -26.43 41.78 10.15
CA ALA A 5 -26.88 40.87 9.10
C ALA A 5 -26.63 39.43 9.57
N GLU A 6 -27.45 38.98 10.52
CA GLU A 6 -27.51 37.58 10.92
C GLU A 6 -28.43 36.82 9.96
N THR A 7 -27.84 36.25 8.90
CA THR A 7 -28.54 35.29 8.03
C THR A 7 -28.46 33.90 8.66
N ALA A 8 -29.57 33.47 9.25
CA ALA A 8 -29.76 32.10 9.74
C ALA A 8 -29.77 31.11 8.55
N SER A 9 -28.62 30.49 8.27
CA SER A 9 -28.52 29.46 7.24
C SER A 9 -29.10 28.13 7.72
N ARG A 10 -30.25 27.80 7.14
CA ARG A 10 -31.06 26.60 7.37
C ARG A 10 -30.33 25.33 6.87
N ALA A 11 -30.06 24.41 7.81
CA ALA A 11 -29.90 22.96 7.60
C ALA A 11 -28.74 22.43 6.73
N VAL A 12 -27.53 23.00 6.83
CA VAL A 12 -26.31 22.27 6.42
C VAL A 12 -25.68 21.68 7.67
N ARG A 13 -25.56 20.34 7.72
CA ARG A 13 -24.72 19.70 8.76
C ARG A 13 -23.32 20.30 8.63
N PRO A 14 -22.73 20.83 9.71
CA PRO A 14 -21.38 21.38 9.62
C PRO A 14 -20.46 20.29 9.05
N PRO A 15 -19.58 20.62 8.09
CA PRO A 15 -18.64 19.65 7.57
C PRO A 15 -17.80 19.17 8.75
N THR A 16 -17.69 17.85 8.91
CA THR A 16 -16.80 17.29 9.92
C THR A 16 -15.38 17.68 9.54
N VAL A 17 -14.76 18.56 10.32
CA VAL A 17 -13.35 18.91 10.13
C VAL A 17 -12.54 17.73 10.64
N VAL A 18 -12.05 16.90 9.72
CA VAL A 18 -11.12 15.83 10.05
C VAL A 18 -9.72 16.41 10.01
N GLU A 19 -9.13 16.61 11.18
CA GLU A 19 -7.74 17.05 11.30
C GLU A 19 -6.80 15.98 10.72
N HIS A 20 -5.95 16.38 9.77
CA HIS A 20 -4.93 15.52 9.19
C HIS A 20 -3.81 15.28 10.22
N ARG A 21 -3.98 14.29 11.10
CA ARG A 21 -2.96 13.89 12.06
C ARG A 21 -1.98 12.92 11.39
N ARG A 22 -0.71 13.32 11.28
CA ARG A 22 0.38 12.38 10.98
C ARG A 22 0.54 11.45 12.17
N LEU A 23 0.41 10.14 11.94
CA LEU A 23 0.70 9.15 12.99
C LEU A 23 2.20 9.20 13.28
N PRO A 24 2.64 9.35 14.55
CA PRO A 24 4.05 9.25 14.89
C PRO A 24 4.51 7.82 14.62
N GLU A 25 5.58 7.70 13.83
CA GLU A 25 6.38 6.46 13.68
C GLU A 25 5.52 5.23 13.40
N LYS A 26 4.77 5.29 12.30
CA LYS A 26 4.19 4.08 11.73
C LYS A 26 5.30 3.41 10.93
N ASP A 27 5.92 2.37 11.49
CA ASP A 27 6.64 1.37 10.72
C ASP A 27 5.60 0.72 9.79
N PHE A 28 5.32 1.38 8.67
CA PHE A 28 4.72 0.71 7.54
C PHE A 28 5.71 -0.40 7.21
N GLY A 29 5.34 -1.65 7.52
CA GLY A 29 6.20 -2.81 7.31
C GLY A 29 6.91 -2.66 5.97
N GLU A 30 8.24 -2.69 6.00
CA GLU A 30 8.99 -2.47 4.78
C GLU A 30 8.67 -3.57 3.76
N ALA A 31 7.80 -3.29 2.80
CA ALA A 31 7.53 -4.25 1.75
C ALA A 31 8.84 -4.56 1.01
N ARG A 32 9.28 -5.83 1.05
CA ARG A 32 10.51 -6.25 0.39
C ARG A 32 10.17 -6.78 -0.99
N LEU A 33 10.86 -6.26 -2.00
CA LEU A 33 10.74 -6.77 -3.36
C LEU A 33 11.49 -8.11 -3.45
N VAL A 34 10.75 -9.16 -3.78
CA VAL A 34 11.20 -10.54 -3.95
C VAL A 34 10.74 -11.07 -5.30
N TRP A 35 11.30 -12.19 -5.77
CA TRP A 35 10.67 -12.96 -6.84
C TRP A 35 9.80 -14.06 -6.24
N ARG A 36 8.73 -14.43 -6.94
CA ARG A 36 7.84 -15.52 -6.59
C ARG A 36 7.64 -16.46 -7.77
N CYS A 37 7.56 -17.76 -7.50
CA CYS A 37 7.18 -18.76 -8.49
C CYS A 37 5.65 -18.90 -8.58
N ASP A 38 5.11 -18.89 -9.79
CA ASP A 38 3.67 -19.05 -10.08
C ASP A 38 3.18 -20.48 -9.83
N ASP A 39 4.02 -21.49 -10.13
CA ASP A 39 3.66 -22.89 -9.99
C ASP A 39 3.64 -23.39 -8.54
N CYS A 40 4.66 -23.07 -7.73
CA CYS A 40 4.78 -23.58 -6.36
C CYS A 40 4.74 -22.52 -5.24
N GLY A 41 4.87 -21.23 -5.59
CA GLY A 41 4.85 -20.15 -4.61
C GLY A 41 6.18 -19.86 -3.91
N GLU A 42 7.26 -20.55 -4.26
CA GLU A 42 8.61 -20.29 -3.71
C GLU A 42 9.00 -18.83 -3.87
N LEU A 43 9.65 -18.27 -2.85
CA LEU A 43 10.07 -16.87 -2.79
C LEU A 43 11.60 -16.78 -2.74
N GLY A 44 12.17 -15.77 -3.38
CA GLY A 44 13.59 -15.51 -3.26
C GLY A 44 14.02 -14.08 -3.56
N SER A 45 15.29 -13.79 -3.29
CA SER A 45 15.84 -12.45 -3.48
C SER A 45 15.97 -12.07 -4.95
N LEU A 46 15.60 -10.83 -5.33
CA LEU A 46 15.88 -10.28 -6.66
C LEU A 46 17.37 -10.17 -6.99
N THR A 47 18.24 -10.11 -5.99
CA THR A 47 19.70 -10.07 -6.23
C THR A 47 20.21 -11.38 -6.83
N SER A 48 19.42 -12.46 -6.74
CA SER A 48 19.76 -13.79 -7.20
C SER A 48 18.56 -14.39 -7.92
N PHE A 49 18.36 -13.97 -9.18
CA PHE A 49 17.24 -14.42 -10.00
C PHE A 49 17.64 -15.63 -10.86
N PRO A 50 17.17 -16.85 -10.55
CA PRO A 50 17.61 -18.06 -11.24
C PRO A 50 17.00 -18.20 -12.65
N THR A 51 17.48 -19.18 -13.42
CA THR A 51 16.91 -19.54 -14.73
C THR A 51 15.69 -20.46 -14.63
N GLY A 52 15.39 -20.95 -13.43
CA GLY A 52 14.22 -21.76 -13.12
C GLY A 52 14.02 -21.85 -11.61
N CYS A 53 12.83 -22.27 -11.18
CA CYS A 53 12.51 -22.40 -9.76
C CYS A 53 13.38 -23.50 -9.11
N PRO A 54 14.08 -23.21 -8.00
CA PRO A 54 14.91 -24.21 -7.32
C PRO A 54 14.12 -25.29 -6.60
N ASP A 55 12.83 -25.04 -6.29
CA ASP A 55 11.96 -25.97 -5.56
C ASP A 55 11.20 -26.92 -6.51
N CYS A 56 10.47 -26.36 -7.49
CA CYS A 56 9.63 -27.17 -8.40
C CYS A 56 10.23 -27.40 -9.80
N GLY A 57 11.33 -26.73 -10.14
CA GLY A 57 11.97 -26.85 -11.46
C GLY A 57 11.26 -26.12 -12.60
N ALA A 58 10.24 -25.31 -12.32
CA ALA A 58 9.56 -24.50 -13.33
C ALA A 58 10.54 -23.58 -14.08
N GLY A 59 10.25 -23.28 -15.35
CA GLY A 59 11.07 -22.41 -16.18
C GLY A 59 11.08 -20.96 -15.69
N ARG A 60 11.91 -20.12 -16.33
CA ARG A 60 12.08 -18.72 -15.93
C ARG A 60 10.78 -17.91 -16.08
N GLU A 61 9.93 -18.29 -17.03
CA GLU A 61 8.63 -17.69 -17.28
C GLU A 61 7.66 -17.82 -16.09
N ALA A 62 7.86 -18.80 -15.22
CA ALA A 62 7.07 -18.97 -14.00
C ALA A 62 7.57 -18.10 -12.83
N LEU A 63 8.66 -17.34 -12.98
CA LEU A 63 9.23 -16.49 -11.94
C LEU A 63 8.89 -15.02 -12.20
N PHE A 64 8.23 -14.35 -11.26
CA PHE A 64 7.80 -12.95 -11.40
C PHE A 64 8.11 -12.10 -10.15
N TYR A 65 8.10 -10.78 -10.30
CA TYR A 65 8.36 -9.84 -9.20
C TYR A 65 7.13 -9.72 -8.28
N PHE A 66 7.36 -9.79 -6.97
CA PHE A 66 6.33 -9.74 -5.93
C PHE A 66 6.82 -8.89 -4.76
N THR A 67 5.92 -8.18 -4.09
CA THR A 67 6.20 -7.47 -2.84
C THR A 67 5.70 -8.30 -1.69
N GLU A 68 6.61 -8.75 -0.83
CA GLU A 68 6.25 -9.41 0.43
C GLU A 68 5.74 -8.34 1.40
N ASP A 69 4.55 -8.58 1.97
CA ASP A 69 3.86 -7.72 2.96
C ASP A 69 4.18 -8.19 4.39
#